data_AF-A0A7W6IPW9-F1
#
_entry.id   AF-A0A7W6IPW9-F1
#
_cell.length_a   1.000
_cell.length_b   1.000
_cell.length_c   1.000
_cell.angle_alpha   90.00
_cell.angle_beta   90.00
_cell.angle_gamma   90.00
#
_symmetry.space_group_name_H-M   'P 1'
#
loop_
_entity.id
_entity.type
_entity.pdbx_description
1 polymer ?
#
loop_
_entity_poly.entity_id
_entity_poly.type
_entity_poly.pdbx_seq_one_letter_code
_entity_poly.pdbx_strand_id
1 'polypeptide(L)'
;MKLFRLSLRRPGAHWGHSQDHGEVIVRAQSSGEARFVAACAEAALAHLTGERWFEMAAIAFRNPLLYRVIRDAPGRYAQACAAQVVSGLARKAAAARRFSIGETGTG
;
A
#
# COMPACT_ATOMS: atom_id res chain seq x y z
N MET A 1 2.90 -13.88 -12.88
CA MET A 1 3.38 -12.71 -12.11
C MET A 1 4.19 -13.15 -10.89
N LYS A 2 5.07 -12.30 -10.37
CA LYS A 2 5.91 -12.54 -9.19
C LYS A 2 5.37 -11.77 -7.99
N LEU A 3 5.76 -12.20 -6.79
CA LEU A 3 5.52 -11.45 -5.57
C LEU A 3 6.75 -10.61 -5.23
N PHE A 4 6.49 -9.40 -4.77
CA PHE A 4 7.47 -8.44 -4.33
C PHE A 4 7.03 -7.88 -2.98
N ARG A 5 7.95 -7.90 -2.02
CA ARG A 5 7.81 -7.30 -0.71
C ARG A 5 8.46 -5.94 -0.72
N LEU A 6 7.69 -4.91 -0.43
CA LEU A 6 8.16 -3.57 -0.10
C LEU A 6 8.29 -3.50 1.41
N SER A 7 9.53 -3.46 1.90
CA SER A 7 9.84 -3.39 3.33
C SER A 7 10.54 -2.08 3.63
N LEU A 8 10.34 -1.56 4.83
CA LEU A 8 11.08 -0.43 5.36
C LEU A 8 12.58 -0.66 5.26
N ARG A 9 13.29 0.34 4.74
CA ARG A 9 14.75 0.28 4.62
C ARG A 9 15.44 0.58 5.95
N ARG A 10 14.87 1.48 6.76
CA ARG A 10 15.28 1.75 8.15
C ARG A 10 14.06 2.01 9.02
N PRO A 11 13.94 1.38 10.20
CA PRO A 11 13.06 1.85 11.25
C PRO A 11 13.44 3.29 11.64
N GLY A 12 12.44 4.17 11.78
CA GLY A 12 12.68 5.57 12.16
C GLY A 12 13.33 6.44 11.09
N ALA A 13 13.21 6.09 9.80
CA ALA A 13 13.62 6.97 8.71
C ALA A 13 12.91 8.34 8.80
N HIS A 14 13.55 9.40 8.33
CA HIS A 14 12.89 10.71 8.25
C HIS A 14 11.86 10.67 7.12
N TRP A 15 10.59 10.55 7.48
CA TRP A 15 9.48 10.38 6.55
C TRP A 15 9.07 11.66 5.84
N GLY A 16 9.41 12.84 6.40
CA GLY A 16 8.99 14.13 5.86
C GLY A 16 7.46 14.19 5.76
N HIS A 17 6.96 14.33 4.53
CA HIS A 17 5.53 14.30 4.23
C HIS A 17 5.00 12.93 3.77
N SER A 18 5.80 11.88 3.84
CA SER A 18 5.37 10.51 3.49
C SER A 18 4.79 9.80 4.71
N GLN A 19 3.88 8.84 4.49
CA GLN A 19 3.38 7.98 5.55
C GLN A 19 4.12 6.63 5.61
N ASP A 20 4.28 6.11 6.83
CA ASP A 20 4.75 4.75 7.05
C ASP A 20 3.60 3.75 6.88
N HIS A 21 3.61 3.05 5.74
CA HIS A 21 2.64 2.00 5.42
C HIS A 21 3.01 0.60 5.90
N GLY A 22 4.12 0.44 6.62
CA GLY A 22 4.65 -0.85 7.04
C GLY A 22 5.03 -1.77 5.87
N GLU A 23 5.09 -3.08 6.11
CA GLU A 23 5.40 -4.04 5.05
C GLU A 23 4.22 -4.21 4.08
N VAL A 24 4.51 -4.15 2.78
CA VAL A 24 3.52 -4.33 1.71
C VAL A 24 3.95 -5.42 0.75
N ILE A 25 3.03 -6.34 0.45
CA ILE A 25 3.23 -7.39 -0.55
C ILE A 25 2.47 -7.05 -1.81
N VAL A 26 3.18 -7.00 -2.92
CA VAL A 26 2.66 -6.63 -4.24
C VAL A 26 2.93 -7.74 -5.23
N ARG A 27 1.94 -8.02 -6.07
CA ARG A 27 2.07 -8.87 -7.24
C ARG A 27 2.33 -8.02 -8.47
N ALA A 28 3.42 -8.30 -9.17
CA ALA A 28 3.84 -7.57 -10.37
C ALA A 28 4.74 -8.45 -11.27
N GLN A 29 5.04 -8.02 -12.49
CA GLN A 29 5.99 -8.65 -13.41
C GLN A 29 7.44 -8.26 -13.06
N SER A 30 7.64 -7.03 -12.57
CA SER A 30 8.95 -6.47 -12.22
C SER A 30 8.92 -5.71 -10.87
N SER A 31 10.11 -5.43 -10.33
CA SER A 31 10.25 -4.60 -9.13
C SER A 31 9.84 -3.14 -9.35
N GLY A 32 10.03 -2.62 -10.57
CA GLY A 32 9.57 -1.29 -10.96
C GLY A 32 8.05 -1.21 -10.99
N GLU A 33 7.40 -2.20 -11.61
CA GLU A 33 5.93 -2.30 -11.60
C GLU A 33 5.39 -2.52 -10.19
N ALA A 34 6.08 -3.27 -9.33
CA ALA A 34 5.68 -3.42 -7.93
C ALA A 34 5.65 -2.07 -7.18
N ARG A 35 6.62 -1.18 -7.43
CA ARG A 35 6.61 0.18 -6.87
C ARG A 35 5.47 1.01 -7.43
N PHE A 36 5.23 0.93 -8.74
CA PHE A 36 4.15 1.66 -9.38
C PHE A 36 2.78 1.24 -8.79
N VAL A 37 2.51 -0.06 -8.71
CA VAL A 37 1.27 -0.60 -8.15
C VAL A 37 1.10 -0.19 -6.67
N ALA A 38 2.18 -0.24 -5.87
CA ALA A 38 2.15 0.22 -4.49
C ALA A 38 1.83 1.72 -4.38
N ALA A 39 2.48 2.56 -5.21
CA ALA A 39 2.24 4.01 -5.23
C ALA A 39 0.83 4.37 -5.72
N CYS A 40 0.27 3.62 -6.68
CA CYS A 40 -1.12 3.79 -7.10
C CYS A 40 -2.09 3.44 -5.97
N ALA A 41 -1.80 2.38 -5.20
CA ALA A 41 -2.61 2.01 -4.05
C ALA A 41 -2.50 3.03 -2.90
N GLU A 42 -1.32 3.60 -2.66
CA GLU A 42 -1.11 4.71 -1.72
C GLU A 42 -1.94 5.94 -2.13
N ALA A 43 -1.88 6.35 -3.40
CA ALA A 43 -2.67 7.47 -3.91
C ALA A 43 -4.19 7.22 -3.78
N ALA A 44 -4.64 6.00 -4.08
CA ALA A 44 -6.04 5.62 -3.92
C ALA A 44 -6.50 5.65 -2.45
N LEU A 45 -5.63 5.23 -1.52
CA LEU A 45 -5.92 5.29 -0.07
C LEU A 45 -6.03 6.73 0.43
N ALA A 46 -5.11 7.61 0.02
CA ALA A 46 -5.17 9.04 0.36
C ALA A 46 -6.48 9.69 -0.13
N HIS A 47 -6.93 9.33 -1.35
CA HIS A 47 -8.20 9.80 -1.87
C HIS A 47 -9.40 9.32 -1.04
N LEU A 48 -9.40 8.05 -0.62
CA LEU A 48 -10.49 7.46 0.18
C LEU A 48 -10.59 8.02 1.60
N THR A 49 -9.48 8.49 2.17
CA THR A 49 -9.41 9.02 3.54
C THR A 49 -9.65 10.53 3.63
N GLY A 50 -9.83 11.21 2.48
CA GLY A 50 -10.01 12.65 2.43
C GLY A 50 -8.71 13.43 2.73
N GLU A 51 -7.57 12.75 2.79
CA GLU A 51 -6.28 13.39 2.96
C GLU A 51 -5.95 14.23 1.72
N ARG A 52 -5.51 15.46 1.95
CA ARG A 52 -5.14 16.42 0.90
C ARG A 52 -3.91 15.88 0.16
N TRP A 53 -4.15 15.33 -1.02
CA TRP A 53 -3.20 14.66 -1.94
C TRP A 53 -1.99 15.51 -2.33
N PHE A 54 -2.07 16.84 -2.17
CA PHE A 54 -0.97 17.78 -2.40
C PHE A 54 0.08 17.80 -1.28
N GLU A 55 -0.28 17.44 -0.05
CA GLU A 55 0.67 17.39 1.08
C GLU A 55 1.34 16.02 1.19
N MET A 56 0.61 14.94 0.88
CA MET A 56 1.13 13.57 0.81
C MET A 56 1.09 13.05 -0.63
N ALA A 57 2.02 13.48 -1.47
CA ALA A 57 2.17 12.80 -2.76
C ALA A 57 2.47 11.31 -2.51
N ALA A 58 2.16 10.42 -3.47
CA ALA A 58 2.51 9.00 -3.41
C ALA A 58 4.04 8.79 -3.56
N ILE A 59 4.80 9.31 -2.59
CA ILE A 59 6.27 9.38 -2.57
C ILE A 59 6.87 8.27 -1.74
N ALA A 60 6.15 7.66 -0.80
CA ALA A 60 6.74 6.68 0.10
C ALA A 60 7.29 5.49 -0.69
N PHE A 61 6.46 4.86 -1.52
CA PHE A 61 6.86 3.69 -2.31
C PHE A 61 7.72 4.01 -3.54
N ARG A 62 7.75 5.27 -3.97
CA ARG A 62 8.65 5.75 -5.03
C ARG A 62 10.04 6.08 -4.49
N ASN A 63 10.16 6.41 -3.21
CA ASN A 63 11.43 6.79 -2.59
C ASN A 63 12.26 5.55 -2.19
N PRO A 64 13.39 5.29 -2.87
CA PRO A 64 14.25 4.13 -2.56
C PRO A 64 14.95 4.23 -1.19
N LEU A 65 14.98 5.41 -0.57
CA LEU A 65 15.53 5.60 0.78
C LEU A 65 14.58 5.09 1.87
N LEU A 66 13.26 5.11 1.60
CA LEU A 66 12.21 4.68 2.54
C LEU A 66 11.90 3.18 2.37
N TYR A 67 11.68 2.75 1.13
CA TYR A 67 11.29 1.38 0.82
C TYR A 67 12.29 0.65 -0.08
N ARG A 68 12.68 -0.54 0.35
CA ARG A 68 13.36 -1.52 -0.52
C ARG A 68 12.35 -2.53 -1.05
N VAL A 69 12.54 -2.95 -2.30
CA VAL A 69 11.71 -3.95 -2.96
C VAL A 69 12.51 -5.24 -3.05
N ILE A 70 12.00 -6.31 -2.47
CA ILE A 70 12.63 -7.63 -2.47
C ILE A 70 11.66 -8.62 -3.12
N ARG A 71 12.15 -9.51 -3.97
CA ARG A 71 11.30 -10.59 -4.51
C ARG A 71 10.93 -11.55 -3.37
N ASP A 72 9.63 -11.81 -3.22
CA ASP A 72 9.11 -12.68 -2.16
C ASP A 72 8.90 -14.12 -2.67
N ALA A 73 8.84 -15.08 -1.74
CA ALA A 73 8.65 -16.49 -2.05
C ALA A 73 7.18 -16.76 -2.44
N PRO A 74 6.93 -17.55 -3.50
CA PRO A 74 5.58 -17.79 -4.03
C PRO A 74 4.66 -18.61 -3.11
N GLY A 75 5.15 -19.14 -1.99
CA GLY A 75 4.43 -20.14 -1.18
C GLY A 75 3.32 -19.59 -0.26
N ARG A 76 3.27 -18.28 0.00
CA ARG A 76 2.37 -17.70 1.01
C ARG A 76 1.06 -17.12 0.47
N TYR A 77 0.96 -16.91 -0.85
CA TYR A 77 -0.20 -16.23 -1.45
C TYR A 77 -0.64 -16.91 -2.75
N ALA A 78 -1.96 -17.18 -2.88
CA ALA A 78 -2.56 -17.82 -4.05
C ALA A 78 -2.18 -17.12 -5.37
N GLN A 79 -2.01 -17.89 -6.45
CA GLN A 79 -1.67 -17.32 -7.75
C GLN A 79 -2.84 -16.54 -8.34
N ALA A 80 -2.68 -15.22 -8.43
CA ALA A 80 -3.54 -14.33 -9.21
C ALA A 80 -2.85 -13.91 -10.52
N CYS A 81 -3.64 -13.65 -11.56
CA CYS A 81 -3.15 -13.26 -12.89
C CYS A 81 -2.89 -11.74 -13.01
N ALA A 82 -3.50 -10.91 -12.15
CA ALA A 82 -3.42 -9.45 -12.22
C ALA A 82 -2.45 -8.82 -11.22
N ALA A 83 -1.89 -7.66 -11.60
CA ALA A 83 -1.02 -6.83 -10.77
C ALA A 83 -1.84 -6.19 -9.64
N GLN A 84 -1.45 -6.40 -8.38
CA GLN A 84 -2.21 -5.88 -7.25
C GLN A 84 -1.42 -5.94 -5.94
N VAL A 85 -1.84 -5.12 -4.98
CA VAL A 85 -1.44 -5.27 -3.57
C VAL A 85 -2.16 -6.49 -2.98
N VAL A 86 -1.37 -7.44 -2.50
CA VAL A 86 -1.83 -8.73 -1.97
C VAL A 86 -2.00 -8.68 -0.45
N SER A 87 -1.12 -7.97 0.25
CA SER A 87 -1.13 -7.84 1.71
C SER A 87 -0.43 -6.55 2.15
N GLY A 88 -0.70 -6.10 3.38
CA GLY A 88 -0.20 -4.84 3.90
C GLY A 88 -1.04 -3.64 3.45
N LEU A 89 -0.40 -2.48 3.37
CA LEU A 89 -1.03 -1.18 3.08
C LEU A 89 -2.05 -0.83 4.16
N ALA A 90 -1.57 -0.61 5.39
CA ALA A 90 -2.41 -0.35 6.57
C ALA A 90 -3.71 -1.21 6.60
N ARG A 91 -3.58 -2.53 6.42
CA ARG A 91 -4.66 -3.53 6.49
C ARG A 91 -5.90 -3.14 5.63
N LYS A 92 -5.73 -2.86 4.32
CA LYS A 92 -6.80 -2.66 3.30
C LYS A 92 -8.10 -2.05 3.89
N ALA A 93 -8.11 -0.79 4.33
CA ALA A 93 -9.35 -0.12 4.74
C ALA A 93 -10.19 -0.86 5.82
N ALA A 94 -9.56 -1.56 6.78
CA ALA A 94 -10.26 -2.27 7.85
C ALA A 94 -11.03 -1.38 8.86
N ALA A 95 -10.99 -0.06 8.71
CA ALA A 95 -11.89 0.88 9.39
C ALA A 95 -12.86 1.61 8.45
N ALA A 96 -12.52 1.83 7.18
CA ALA A 96 -13.36 2.64 6.26
C ALA A 96 -14.71 1.97 5.89
N ARG A 97 -15.02 0.82 6.48
CA ARG A 97 -16.28 0.09 6.35
C ARG A 97 -17.05 -0.16 7.65
N ARG A 98 -16.64 0.32 8.84
CA ARG A 98 -17.38 0.00 10.09
C ARG A 98 -18.14 1.14 10.77
N PHE A 99 -18.01 2.40 10.35
CA PHE A 99 -18.67 3.54 11.01
C PHE A 99 -19.61 4.37 10.13
N SER A 100 -19.80 4.02 8.85
CA SER A 100 -20.58 4.87 7.92
C SER A 100 -21.84 4.20 7.37
N ILE A 101 -22.14 2.96 7.77
CA ILE A 101 -23.34 2.22 7.33
C ILE A 101 -23.99 1.51 8.53
N GLY A 102 -24.48 2.29 9.48
CA GLY A 102 -25.30 1.88 10.62
C GLY A 102 -25.33 3.07 11.57
N GLU A 103 -26.23 4.04 11.45
CA GLU A 103 -27.67 3.89 11.37
C GLU A 103 -28.30 4.93 10.43
N THR A 104 -28.96 4.47 9.37
CA THR A 104 -30.11 5.18 8.78
C THR A 104 -31.31 4.25 8.80
N GLY A 105 -32.22 4.49 9.75
CA GLY A 105 -33.65 4.19 9.68
C GLY A 105 -34.11 2.85 10.25
N THR A 106 -34.93 2.85 11.31
CA THR A 106 -36.39 2.63 11.25
C THR A 106 -37.00 2.91 12.65
N GLY A 107 -38.01 3.78 12.74
CA GLY A 107 -38.77 4.05 13.97
C GLY A 107 -39.37 5.43 14.01
#